data_AF-A0A5V7Y1H1-F1
#
_entry.id   AF-A0A5V7Y1H1-F1
#
_cell.length_a   1.000
_cell.length_b   1.000
_cell.length_c   1.000
_cell.angle_alpha   90.00
_cell.angle_beta   90.00
_cell.angle_gamma   90.00
#
_symmetry.space_group_name_H-M   'P 1'
#
loop_
_entity.id
_entity.type
_entity.pdbx_description
1 polymer ?
#
loop_
_entity_poly.entity_id
_entity_poly.type
_entity_poly.pdbx_seq_one_letter_code
_entity_poly.pdbx_strand_id
1 'polypeptide(L)'
;PRWLSSVSSASPMWVANAATVCPSADALDGKVHLTVANLNNKFHRALEAPVTEALLRAIFRDESQFSVHSALPQVALLGDEGAANHNRLGGEYGSAGVQLFVYGREEENEIRPARYPARQSREASEAVARLNQVNPQQVIFAQQNPEVIDQGVFHNDVIAVSNRQVLFCHEAAFARQKVLINQLRTCVDGFMAIEVPAGEVSVSDAVATYLFNSQLLSRDDGSMLLVLPRECQDHVGVWRYLNKLVAEDNPISAMQVFDLRESMANGGGPACLRLRVVLTEEERRAVNPAVMMNDALFTALNSWADRYYRDRLTAADLADPLLLREGREALDMLTHLLDLGSVYPFQQTGAADG
;
A
#
# COMPACT_ATOMS: atom_id res chain seq x y z
N PRO A 1 -2.90 -17.17 25.13
CA PRO A 1 -2.64 -17.58 23.72
C PRO A 1 -3.17 -16.59 22.65
N ARG A 2 -4.44 -16.14 22.70
CA ARG A 2 -4.99 -15.25 21.65
C ARG A 2 -4.25 -13.90 21.52
N TRP A 3 -3.89 -13.28 22.64
CA TRP A 3 -3.09 -12.06 22.63
C TRP A 3 -1.70 -12.24 22.02
N LEU A 4 -1.05 -13.41 22.18
CA LEU A 4 0.25 -13.68 21.55
C LEU A 4 0.14 -13.58 20.02
N SER A 5 -0.89 -14.19 19.42
CA SER A 5 -1.14 -14.05 17.98
C SER A 5 -1.34 -12.60 17.56
N SER A 6 -2.08 -11.80 18.34
CA SER A 6 -2.32 -10.39 18.04
C SER A 6 -1.06 -9.51 18.08
N VAL A 7 -0.04 -9.88 18.86
CA VAL A 7 1.21 -9.11 19.00
C VAL A 7 2.41 -9.75 18.30
N SER A 8 2.17 -10.82 17.54
CA SER A 8 3.20 -11.55 16.78
C SER A 8 2.82 -11.72 15.31
N SER A 9 1.89 -10.89 14.82
CA SER A 9 1.57 -10.83 13.39
C SER A 9 2.72 -10.20 12.61
N ALA A 10 3.01 -10.75 11.43
CA ALA A 10 3.92 -10.16 10.45
C ALA A 10 3.22 -9.13 9.52
N SER A 11 2.04 -8.63 9.90
CA SER A 11 1.25 -7.66 9.12
C SER A 11 1.98 -6.38 8.67
N PRO A 12 3.04 -5.88 9.35
CA PRO A 12 3.86 -4.78 8.81
C PRO A 12 4.44 -5.04 7.41
N MET A 13 4.50 -6.29 6.94
CA MET A 13 4.97 -6.61 5.59
C MET A 13 4.11 -5.97 4.49
N TRP A 14 2.83 -5.66 4.78
CA TRP A 14 1.94 -4.98 3.83
C TRP A 14 2.10 -3.46 3.92
N VAL A 15 3.23 -3.00 3.39
CA VAL A 15 3.65 -1.59 3.44
C VAL A 15 2.80 -0.66 2.57
N ALA A 16 1.90 -1.18 1.73
CA ALA A 16 0.84 -0.36 1.13
C ALA A 16 -0.02 0.36 2.17
N ASN A 17 -0.10 -0.19 3.38
CA ASN A 17 -0.82 0.42 4.50
C ASN A 17 0.09 1.18 5.46
N ALA A 18 1.40 1.27 5.22
CA ALA A 18 2.31 1.90 6.17
C ALA A 18 2.04 3.41 6.33
N ALA A 19 1.82 4.09 5.21
CA ALA A 19 1.62 5.53 5.14
C ALA A 19 0.89 5.93 3.86
N THR A 20 0.44 7.17 3.80
CA THR A 20 0.04 7.84 2.56
C THR A 20 1.11 8.83 2.12
N VAL A 21 1.49 8.77 0.84
CA VAL A 21 2.60 9.54 0.28
C VAL A 21 2.08 10.67 -0.60
N CYS A 22 2.64 11.86 -0.44
CA CYS A 22 2.48 12.99 -1.35
C CYS A 22 3.86 13.36 -1.93
N PRO A 23 4.07 13.20 -3.24
CA PRO A 23 5.30 13.64 -3.90
C PRO A 23 5.49 15.15 -3.80
N SER A 24 6.75 15.61 -3.83
CA SER A 24 7.11 17.04 -3.81
C SER A 24 6.38 17.87 -4.87
N ALA A 25 6.13 17.30 -6.05
CA ALA A 25 5.40 17.95 -7.13
C ALA A 25 3.92 18.29 -6.82
N ASP A 26 3.34 17.71 -5.77
CA ASP A 26 1.95 17.94 -5.36
C ASP A 26 1.82 18.71 -4.03
N ALA A 27 2.92 18.83 -3.29
CA ALA A 27 2.96 19.43 -1.97
C ALA A 27 3.17 20.95 -2.04
N LEU A 28 2.49 21.70 -1.16
CA LEU A 28 2.56 23.17 -1.13
C LEU A 28 3.95 23.73 -0.81
N ASP A 29 4.77 22.99 -0.06
CA ASP A 29 6.12 23.39 0.33
C ASP A 29 7.22 22.73 -0.52
N GLY A 30 6.84 21.93 -1.53
CA GLY A 30 7.77 21.24 -2.42
C GLY A 30 8.54 20.08 -1.78
N LYS A 31 8.12 19.56 -0.62
CA LYS A 31 8.73 18.38 0.01
C LYS A 31 7.94 17.10 -0.24
N VAL A 32 8.59 15.96 -0.09
CA VAL A 32 7.91 14.66 -0.08
C VAL A 32 7.31 14.44 1.32
N HIS A 33 6.00 14.30 1.39
CA HIS A 33 5.29 14.05 2.64
C HIS A 33 4.87 12.59 2.79
N LEU A 34 5.00 12.06 4.00
CA LEU A 34 4.54 10.72 4.37
C LEU A 34 3.77 10.81 5.69
N THR A 35 2.47 10.54 5.67
CA THR A 35 1.67 10.43 6.90
C THR A 35 1.43 8.97 7.24
N VAL A 36 1.89 8.54 8.42
CA VAL A 36 1.73 7.16 8.89
C VAL A 36 0.25 6.82 9.05
N ALA A 37 -0.17 5.64 8.61
CA ALA A 37 -1.55 5.20 8.80
C ALA A 37 -1.75 4.64 10.22
N ASN A 38 -2.88 4.93 10.84
CA ASN A 38 -3.14 4.47 12.21
C ASN A 38 -3.60 3.00 12.27
N LEU A 39 -4.15 2.47 11.18
CA LEU A 39 -4.63 1.08 11.06
C LEU A 39 -5.60 0.68 12.19
N ASN A 40 -6.39 1.67 12.64
CA ASN A 40 -7.19 1.58 13.86
C ASN A 40 -8.17 0.40 13.85
N ASN A 41 -8.67 0.00 12.67
CA ASN A 41 -9.71 -1.00 12.57
C ASN A 41 -9.29 -2.38 13.10
N LYS A 42 -8.01 -2.74 12.96
CA LYS A 42 -7.48 -4.05 13.34
C LYS A 42 -6.46 -3.90 14.44
N PHE A 43 -6.76 -4.40 15.63
CA PHE A 43 -5.87 -4.27 16.79
C PHE A 43 -4.41 -4.67 16.50
N HIS A 44 -4.18 -5.85 15.89
CA HIS A 44 -2.83 -6.31 15.56
C HIS A 44 -2.07 -5.36 14.61
N ARG A 45 -2.81 -4.61 13.78
CA ARG A 45 -2.24 -3.61 12.86
C ARG A 45 -2.10 -2.22 13.46
N ALA A 46 -2.98 -1.85 14.39
CA ALA A 46 -2.89 -0.57 15.09
C ALA A 46 -1.60 -0.44 15.92
N LEU A 47 -0.97 -1.57 16.26
CA LEU A 47 0.34 -1.63 16.94
C LEU A 47 1.51 -1.23 16.03
N GLU A 48 1.32 -1.21 14.70
CA GLU A 48 2.39 -0.96 13.72
C GLU A 48 2.86 0.50 13.75
N ALA A 49 1.92 1.45 13.91
CA ALA A 49 2.15 2.87 13.63
C ALA A 49 3.39 3.48 14.30
N PRO A 50 3.68 3.27 15.62
CA PRO A 50 4.86 3.86 16.24
C PRO A 50 6.19 3.37 15.65
N VAL A 51 6.28 2.08 15.33
CA VAL A 51 7.50 1.49 14.75
C VAL A 51 7.62 1.85 13.27
N THR A 52 6.50 1.87 12.54
CA THR A 52 6.46 2.35 11.15
C THR A 52 6.94 3.80 11.06
N GLU A 53 6.55 4.68 11.99
CA GLU A 53 7.05 6.05 12.02
C GLU A 53 8.58 6.10 12.19
N ALA A 54 9.12 5.34 13.15
CA ALA A 54 10.56 5.28 13.39
C ALA A 54 11.33 4.77 12.15
N LEU A 55 10.81 3.74 11.48
CA LEU A 55 11.39 3.20 10.24
C LEU A 55 11.35 4.21 9.10
N LEU A 56 10.21 4.90 8.89
CA LEU A 56 10.12 5.92 7.85
C LEU A 56 11.06 7.08 8.10
N ARG A 57 11.22 7.54 9.36
CA ARG A 57 12.19 8.58 9.71
C ARG A 57 13.64 8.13 9.50
N ALA A 58 13.96 6.86 9.74
CA ALA A 58 15.30 6.32 9.49
C ALA A 58 15.60 6.15 7.98
N ILE A 59 14.60 5.81 7.17
CA ILE A 59 14.74 5.65 5.71
C ILE A 59 14.77 7.01 5.00
N PHE A 60 13.84 7.90 5.35
CA PHE A 60 13.65 9.23 4.76
C PHE A 60 14.19 10.32 5.71
N ARG A 61 15.48 10.21 6.07
CA ARG A 61 16.11 10.96 7.16
C ARG A 61 16.46 12.42 6.86
N ASP A 62 16.52 12.80 5.59
CA ASP A 62 16.81 14.19 5.20
C ASP A 62 15.56 15.07 5.33
N GLU A 63 15.44 15.77 6.46
CA GLU A 63 14.29 16.64 6.75
C GLU A 63 14.17 17.86 5.81
N SER A 64 15.21 18.14 5.00
CA SER A 64 15.10 19.17 3.96
C SER A 64 14.27 18.69 2.76
N GLN A 65 14.25 17.38 2.50
CA GLN A 65 13.54 16.74 1.39
C GLN A 65 12.25 16.04 1.83
N PHE A 66 12.24 15.50 3.06
CA PHE A 66 11.19 14.62 3.55
C PHE A 66 10.51 15.17 4.81
N SER A 67 9.19 15.00 4.86
CA SER A 67 8.37 15.36 6.03
C SER A 67 7.52 14.16 6.44
N VAL A 68 7.96 13.45 7.49
CA VAL A 68 7.22 12.32 8.07
C VAL A 68 6.30 12.80 9.19
N HIS A 69 5.00 12.53 9.06
CA HIS A 69 3.97 12.87 10.02
C HIS A 69 3.50 11.64 10.78
N SER A 70 3.29 11.81 12.08
CA SER A 70 2.70 10.77 12.93
C SER A 70 1.28 10.42 12.49
N ALA A 71 0.84 9.23 12.89
CA ALA A 71 -0.49 8.74 12.55
C ALA A 71 -1.61 9.58 13.17
N LEU A 72 -2.77 9.58 12.51
CA LEU A 72 -3.98 10.17 13.05
C LEU A 72 -4.40 9.52 14.38
N PRO A 73 -5.17 10.21 15.24
CA PRO A 73 -5.67 9.64 16.49
C PRO A 73 -6.33 8.26 16.31
N GLN A 74 -6.06 7.36 17.26
CA GLN A 74 -6.53 5.97 17.25
C GLN A 74 -8.01 5.85 17.62
N VAL A 75 -8.89 6.39 16.79
CA VAL A 75 -10.35 6.32 16.94
C VAL A 75 -11.01 5.95 15.62
N ALA A 76 -12.15 5.25 15.70
CA ALA A 76 -12.86 4.81 14.51
C ALA A 76 -13.25 5.97 13.58
N LEU A 77 -13.59 7.16 14.11
CA LEU A 77 -13.90 8.34 13.27
C LEU A 77 -12.76 8.67 12.30
N LEU A 78 -11.51 8.41 12.68
CA LEU A 78 -10.31 8.71 11.90
C LEU A 78 -9.59 7.44 11.43
N GLY A 79 -10.33 6.38 11.12
CA GLY A 79 -9.75 5.14 10.61
C GLY A 79 -9.02 5.36 9.28
N ASP A 80 -7.73 5.08 9.26
CA ASP A 80 -6.84 5.29 8.11
C ASP A 80 -6.03 4.02 7.80
N GLU A 81 -6.05 3.58 6.53
CA GLU A 81 -5.35 2.41 6.01
C GLU A 81 -4.31 2.78 4.95
N GLY A 82 -3.95 4.07 4.83
CA GLY A 82 -2.79 4.51 4.06
C GLY A 82 -2.93 4.38 2.54
N ALA A 83 -1.80 4.14 1.87
CA ALA A 83 -1.72 4.14 0.41
C ALA A 83 -2.53 3.04 -0.30
N ALA A 84 -3.01 2.01 0.41
CA ALA A 84 -3.94 1.02 -0.14
C ALA A 84 -5.29 1.64 -0.57
N ASN A 85 -5.63 2.82 -0.03
CA ASN A 85 -6.78 3.62 -0.42
C ASN A 85 -6.42 4.91 -1.17
N HIS A 86 -5.16 5.02 -1.62
CA HIS A 86 -4.64 6.20 -2.31
C HIS A 86 -4.29 5.88 -3.76
N ASN A 87 -4.54 6.86 -4.62
CA ASN A 87 -4.27 6.82 -6.04
C ASN A 87 -3.64 8.14 -6.46
N ARG A 88 -2.77 8.09 -7.47
CA ARG A 88 -2.18 9.28 -8.08
C ARG A 88 -2.20 9.12 -9.59
N LEU A 89 -2.84 10.07 -10.27
CA LEU A 89 -3.05 10.08 -11.71
C LEU A 89 -2.44 11.34 -12.33
N GLY A 90 -1.91 11.24 -13.53
CA GLY A 90 -1.24 12.35 -14.21
C GLY A 90 -0.37 11.87 -15.38
N GLY A 91 0.37 12.80 -15.99
CA GLY A 91 1.36 12.49 -17.01
C GLY A 91 2.68 11.99 -16.40
N GLU A 92 3.73 12.80 -16.52
CA GLU A 92 5.02 12.41 -15.97
C GLU A 92 5.02 12.33 -14.43
N TYR A 93 5.74 11.39 -13.80
CA TYR A 93 5.65 11.16 -12.35
C TYR A 93 6.11 12.40 -11.58
N GLY A 94 7.15 13.07 -12.09
CA GLY A 94 7.68 14.31 -11.53
C GLY A 94 6.85 15.56 -11.85
N SER A 95 5.79 15.45 -12.65
CA SER A 95 4.82 16.53 -12.86
C SER A 95 3.75 16.50 -11.78
N ALA A 96 3.09 17.64 -11.56
CA ALA A 96 1.96 17.76 -10.65
C ALA A 96 0.85 16.77 -11.07
N GLY A 97 0.36 15.96 -10.12
CA GLY A 97 -0.65 14.92 -10.35
C GLY A 97 -1.94 15.16 -9.59
N VAL A 98 -3.01 14.47 -9.96
CA VAL A 98 -4.27 14.43 -9.21
C VAL A 98 -4.25 13.24 -8.26
N GLN A 99 -4.39 13.51 -6.97
CA GLN A 99 -4.50 12.50 -5.92
C GLN A 99 -5.97 12.16 -5.65
N LEU A 100 -6.28 10.87 -5.75
CA LEU A 100 -7.60 10.32 -5.47
C LEU A 100 -7.55 9.50 -4.18
N PHE A 101 -8.27 9.99 -3.17
CA PHE A 101 -8.45 9.34 -1.88
C PHE A 101 -9.78 8.59 -1.86
N VAL A 102 -9.72 7.27 -1.65
CA VAL A 102 -10.90 6.41 -1.63
C VAL A 102 -11.29 6.10 -0.19
N TYR A 103 -12.57 6.20 0.15
CA TYR A 103 -13.05 5.93 1.52
C TYR A 103 -14.28 5.03 1.52
N GLY A 104 -14.51 4.31 2.64
CA GLY A 104 -15.66 3.41 2.76
C GLY A 104 -16.87 4.02 3.48
N ARG A 105 -16.65 5.05 4.31
CA ARG A 105 -17.69 5.75 5.09
C ARG A 105 -17.29 7.20 5.41
N GLU A 106 -18.28 7.99 5.76
CA GLU A 106 -18.17 9.35 6.30
C GLU A 106 -19.29 9.54 7.33
N GLU A 107 -19.15 10.46 8.29
CA GLU A 107 -20.09 10.60 9.42
C GLU A 107 -21.50 11.01 8.99
N GLU A 108 -21.59 11.92 8.01
CA GLU A 108 -22.85 12.51 7.54
C GLU A 108 -23.60 11.65 6.51
N ASN A 109 -23.13 10.43 6.21
CA ASN A 109 -23.68 9.59 5.15
C ASN A 109 -24.12 8.21 5.67
N GLU A 110 -25.36 7.85 5.33
CA GLU A 110 -25.92 6.55 5.66
C GLU A 110 -25.42 5.42 4.75
N ILE A 111 -24.95 5.75 3.54
CA ILE A 111 -24.43 4.78 2.58
C ILE A 111 -23.08 4.28 3.09
N ARG A 112 -23.04 3.04 3.56
CA ARG A 112 -21.85 2.35 4.07
C ARG A 112 -22.07 0.84 4.00
N PRO A 113 -21.01 0.02 4.01
CA PRO A 113 -21.17 -1.43 4.03
C PRO A 113 -21.93 -1.92 5.27
N ALA A 114 -22.70 -2.99 5.10
CA ALA A 114 -23.58 -3.55 6.13
C ALA A 114 -23.02 -4.81 6.79
N ARG A 115 -22.08 -5.51 6.15
CA ARG A 115 -21.51 -6.79 6.60
C ARG A 115 -20.05 -6.66 7.02
N TYR A 116 -19.19 -6.07 6.20
CA TYR A 116 -17.77 -5.88 6.50
C TYR A 116 -17.47 -4.41 6.82
N PRO A 117 -16.61 -4.12 7.81
CA PRO A 117 -16.41 -2.75 8.25
C PRO A 117 -15.66 -1.91 7.20
N ALA A 118 -16.16 -0.70 6.93
CA ALA A 118 -15.39 0.34 6.24
C ALA A 118 -14.26 0.83 7.14
N ARG A 119 -13.02 0.42 6.80
CA ARG A 119 -11.83 0.75 7.58
C ARG A 119 -11.41 2.22 7.41
N GLN A 120 -11.39 2.69 6.16
CA GLN A 120 -11.11 4.08 5.80
C GLN A 120 -12.33 4.99 6.01
N SER A 121 -12.15 6.09 6.73
CA SER A 121 -13.12 7.18 6.79
C SER A 121 -12.70 8.35 5.89
N ARG A 122 -13.68 9.13 5.41
CA ARG A 122 -13.39 10.35 4.65
C ARG A 122 -12.66 11.37 5.51
N GLU A 123 -13.05 11.50 6.78
CA GLU A 123 -12.47 12.43 7.73
C GLU A 123 -10.97 12.18 7.90
N ALA A 124 -10.57 10.90 7.93
CA ALA A 124 -9.16 10.51 7.92
C ALA A 124 -8.46 10.92 6.62
N SER A 125 -9.04 10.57 5.47
CA SER A 125 -8.47 10.91 4.16
C SER A 125 -8.27 12.42 3.98
N GLU A 126 -9.23 13.25 4.40
CA GLU A 126 -9.11 14.70 4.36
C GLU A 126 -8.05 15.23 5.33
N ALA A 127 -7.91 14.63 6.52
CA ALA A 127 -6.86 14.98 7.47
C ALA A 127 -5.47 14.64 6.93
N VAL A 128 -5.31 13.48 6.30
CA VAL A 128 -4.06 13.08 5.62
C VAL A 128 -3.74 14.04 4.47
N ALA A 129 -4.71 14.42 3.63
CA ALA A 129 -4.48 15.38 2.56
C ALA A 129 -3.96 16.73 3.10
N ARG A 130 -4.47 17.20 4.25
CA ARG A 130 -3.97 18.39 4.94
C ARG A 130 -2.56 18.22 5.49
N LEU A 131 -2.30 17.13 6.21
CA LEU A 131 -0.98 16.83 6.78
C LEU A 131 0.09 16.75 5.68
N ASN A 132 -0.23 16.05 4.59
CA ASN A 132 0.64 15.91 3.43
C ASN A 132 0.76 17.17 2.56
N GLN A 133 0.13 18.29 2.96
CA GLN A 133 0.14 19.56 2.25
C GLN A 133 -0.23 19.42 0.77
N VAL A 134 -1.14 18.51 0.43
CA VAL A 134 -1.54 18.32 -0.96
C VAL A 134 -2.26 19.58 -1.45
N ASN A 135 -1.88 20.09 -2.60
CA ASN A 135 -2.57 21.23 -3.23
C ASN A 135 -4.08 20.94 -3.36
N PRO A 136 -4.99 21.77 -2.81
CA PRO A 136 -6.42 21.52 -2.85
C PRO A 136 -7.03 21.37 -4.24
N GLN A 137 -6.38 21.90 -5.28
CA GLN A 137 -6.83 21.74 -6.68
C GLN A 137 -6.48 20.37 -7.28
N GLN A 138 -5.65 19.60 -6.58
CA GLN A 138 -5.10 18.31 -7.01
C GLN A 138 -5.69 17.14 -6.21
N VAL A 139 -6.79 17.33 -5.49
CA VAL A 139 -7.37 16.31 -4.60
C VAL A 139 -8.80 15.98 -4.99
N ILE A 140 -9.10 14.68 -5.05
CA ILE A 140 -10.45 14.15 -5.23
C ILE A 140 -10.69 13.11 -4.13
N PHE A 141 -11.88 13.16 -3.51
CA PHE A 141 -12.35 12.14 -2.59
C PHE A 141 -13.49 11.35 -3.24
N ALA A 142 -13.40 10.02 -3.21
CA ALA A 142 -14.44 9.16 -3.76
C ALA A 142 -14.81 8.03 -2.80
N GLN A 143 -16.10 7.77 -2.69
CA GLN A 143 -16.56 6.63 -1.89
C GLN A 143 -16.45 5.33 -2.69
N GLN A 144 -15.82 4.32 -2.09
CA GLN A 144 -15.88 2.93 -2.55
C GLN A 144 -17.34 2.48 -2.59
N ASN A 145 -17.71 1.63 -3.55
CA ASN A 145 -19.02 1.00 -3.54
C ASN A 145 -19.17 0.12 -2.27
N PRO A 146 -20.15 0.40 -1.38
CA PRO A 146 -20.33 -0.39 -0.16
C PRO A 146 -20.59 -1.87 -0.44
N GLU A 147 -21.23 -2.20 -1.58
CA GLU A 147 -21.54 -3.58 -1.95
C GLU A 147 -20.29 -4.41 -2.24
N VAL A 148 -19.21 -3.80 -2.75
CA VAL A 148 -17.96 -4.54 -3.00
C VAL A 148 -17.16 -4.71 -1.72
N ILE A 149 -17.25 -3.76 -0.78
CA ILE A 149 -16.66 -3.94 0.57
C ILE A 149 -17.29 -5.15 1.25
N ASP A 150 -18.61 -5.28 1.18
CA ASP A 150 -19.36 -6.43 1.73
C ASP A 150 -19.07 -7.77 1.03
N GLN A 151 -18.36 -7.74 -0.10
CA GLN A 151 -17.87 -8.91 -0.83
C GLN A 151 -16.38 -9.21 -0.57
N GLY A 152 -15.69 -8.42 0.24
CA GLY A 152 -14.30 -8.68 0.64
C GLY A 152 -13.29 -7.63 0.17
N VAL A 153 -13.72 -6.57 -0.52
CA VAL A 153 -12.86 -5.44 -0.92
C VAL A 153 -12.64 -4.52 0.29
N PHE A 154 -11.76 -4.92 1.21
CA PHE A 154 -11.50 -4.14 2.43
C PHE A 154 -10.59 -2.92 2.21
N HIS A 155 -9.91 -2.84 1.07
CA HIS A 155 -9.10 -1.71 0.58
C HIS A 155 -9.33 -1.50 -0.91
N ASN A 156 -9.15 -0.26 -1.39
CA ASN A 156 -9.33 0.08 -2.81
C ASN A 156 -8.39 -0.68 -3.74
N ASP A 157 -7.15 -0.95 -3.30
CA ASP A 157 -6.17 -1.74 -4.04
C ASP A 157 -6.56 -3.22 -4.23
N VAL A 158 -7.72 -3.67 -3.75
CA VAL A 158 -8.31 -4.98 -4.08
C VAL A 158 -9.27 -4.90 -5.28
N ILE A 159 -9.66 -3.70 -5.72
CA ILE A 159 -10.65 -3.50 -6.80
C ILE A 159 -10.29 -2.43 -7.83
N ALA A 160 -9.24 -1.63 -7.57
CA ALA A 160 -8.72 -0.63 -8.49
C ALA A 160 -7.24 -0.32 -8.25
N VAL A 161 -6.49 -0.05 -9.33
CA VAL A 161 -5.11 0.43 -9.29
C VAL A 161 -4.90 1.53 -10.32
N SER A 162 -4.17 2.57 -9.93
CA SER A 162 -3.79 3.69 -10.79
C SER A 162 -2.31 3.65 -11.15
N ASN A 163 -1.96 4.11 -12.34
CA ASN A 163 -0.60 4.43 -12.73
C ASN A 163 -0.63 5.44 -13.88
N ARG A 164 0.12 6.55 -13.76
CA ARG A 164 0.14 7.61 -14.78
C ARG A 164 -1.29 8.05 -15.12
N GLN A 165 -1.65 8.09 -16.39
CA GLN A 165 -2.98 8.46 -16.87
C GLN A 165 -4.01 7.32 -16.75
N VAL A 166 -3.60 6.11 -16.37
CA VAL A 166 -4.46 4.92 -16.34
C VAL A 166 -5.06 4.68 -14.96
N LEU A 167 -6.37 4.46 -14.93
CA LEU A 167 -7.09 3.84 -13.81
C LEU A 167 -7.64 2.48 -14.28
N PHE A 168 -7.05 1.39 -13.78
CA PHE A 168 -7.53 0.03 -14.01
C PHE A 168 -8.42 -0.39 -12.83
N CYS A 169 -9.73 -0.52 -13.05
CA CYS A 169 -10.68 -0.79 -11.98
C CYS A 169 -11.84 -1.68 -12.43
N HIS A 170 -12.51 -2.32 -11.47
CA HIS A 170 -13.76 -3.01 -11.74
C HIS A 170 -14.89 -1.99 -12.03
N GLU A 171 -15.88 -2.34 -12.86
CA GLU A 171 -17.02 -1.46 -13.17
C GLU A 171 -17.87 -1.08 -11.95
N ALA A 172 -17.76 -1.87 -10.89
CA ALA A 172 -18.48 -1.71 -9.62
C ALA A 172 -17.61 -1.13 -8.50
N ALA A 173 -16.39 -0.65 -8.80
CA ALA A 173 -15.45 -0.20 -7.77
C ALA A 173 -16.02 0.96 -6.94
N PHE A 174 -16.57 1.99 -7.56
CA PHE A 174 -16.95 3.23 -6.86
C PHE A 174 -18.46 3.47 -6.82
N ALA A 175 -18.98 4.04 -5.71
CA ALA A 175 -20.42 4.26 -5.52
C ALA A 175 -21.05 5.18 -6.59
N ARG A 176 -20.29 6.15 -7.10
CA ARG A 176 -20.68 7.06 -8.19
C ARG A 176 -19.67 7.01 -9.34
N GLN A 177 -19.30 5.81 -9.78
CA GLN A 177 -18.20 5.58 -10.72
C GLN A 177 -18.25 6.46 -11.98
N LYS A 178 -19.40 6.56 -12.66
CA LYS A 178 -19.53 7.40 -13.86
C LYS A 178 -19.20 8.88 -13.59
N VAL A 179 -19.58 9.39 -12.41
CA VAL A 179 -19.27 10.78 -12.00
C VAL A 179 -17.77 10.92 -11.76
N LEU A 180 -17.15 9.99 -11.03
CA LEU A 180 -15.72 9.99 -10.77
C LEU A 180 -14.90 9.92 -12.06
N ILE A 181 -15.23 8.97 -12.95
CA ILE A 181 -14.53 8.80 -14.23
C ILE A 181 -14.64 10.06 -15.09
N ASN A 182 -15.80 10.72 -15.13
CA ASN A 182 -15.96 11.98 -15.87
C ASN A 182 -15.16 13.12 -15.23
N GLN A 183 -15.12 13.23 -13.91
CA GLN A 183 -14.29 14.22 -13.21
C GLN A 183 -12.80 14.00 -13.50
N LEU A 184 -12.33 12.74 -13.48
CA LEU A 184 -10.95 12.41 -13.81
C LEU A 184 -10.61 12.74 -15.27
N ARG A 185 -11.53 12.45 -16.22
CA ARG A 185 -11.37 12.87 -17.63
C ARG A 185 -11.19 14.39 -17.79
N THR A 186 -11.80 15.20 -16.93
CA THR A 186 -11.68 16.66 -17.00
C THR A 186 -10.44 17.22 -16.31
N CYS A 187 -9.88 16.50 -15.33
CA CYS A 187 -8.80 17.01 -14.49
C CYS A 187 -7.43 16.36 -14.79
N VAL A 188 -7.40 15.24 -15.52
CA VAL A 188 -6.18 14.50 -15.85
C VAL A 188 -6.06 14.42 -17.37
N ASP A 189 -5.06 15.11 -17.92
CA ASP A 189 -4.77 15.06 -19.34
C ASP A 189 -4.43 13.63 -19.79
N GLY A 190 -5.05 13.20 -20.88
CA GLY A 190 -4.86 11.85 -21.44
C GLY A 190 -5.43 10.72 -20.58
N PHE A 191 -6.28 11.02 -19.59
CA PHE A 191 -6.85 10.01 -18.70
C PHE A 191 -7.54 8.86 -19.45
N MET A 192 -7.21 7.64 -19.04
CA MET A 192 -7.76 6.40 -19.57
C MET A 192 -8.28 5.52 -18.43
N ALA A 193 -9.59 5.31 -18.41
CA ALA A 193 -10.21 4.31 -17.55
C ALA A 193 -10.25 2.97 -18.28
N ILE A 194 -9.70 1.93 -17.65
CA ILE A 194 -9.87 0.54 -18.08
C ILE A 194 -10.82 -0.11 -17.07
N GLU A 195 -12.11 -0.13 -17.41
CA GLU A 195 -13.18 -0.65 -16.57
C GLU A 195 -13.43 -2.13 -16.89
N VAL A 196 -13.21 -3.02 -15.92
CA VAL A 196 -13.48 -4.46 -16.07
C VAL A 196 -14.96 -4.74 -15.81
N PRO A 197 -15.72 -5.22 -16.81
CA PRO A 197 -17.13 -5.49 -16.62
C PRO A 197 -17.34 -6.77 -15.78
N ALA A 198 -18.37 -6.78 -14.95
CA ALA A 198 -18.70 -7.91 -14.08
C ALA A 198 -19.03 -9.20 -14.87
N GLY A 199 -19.43 -9.05 -16.14
CA GLY A 199 -19.65 -10.16 -17.07
C GLY A 199 -18.38 -10.85 -17.57
N GLU A 200 -17.21 -10.21 -17.47
CA GLU A 200 -15.91 -10.81 -17.81
C GLU A 200 -15.19 -11.33 -16.56
N VAL A 201 -15.21 -10.56 -15.46
CA VAL A 201 -14.64 -10.91 -14.16
C VAL A 201 -15.59 -10.45 -13.07
N SER A 202 -16.11 -11.38 -12.26
CA SER A 202 -16.99 -11.01 -11.14
C SER A 202 -16.21 -10.37 -9.98
N VAL A 203 -16.88 -9.65 -9.08
CA VAL A 203 -16.25 -9.13 -7.86
C VAL A 203 -15.67 -10.26 -7.00
N SER A 204 -16.36 -11.41 -6.94
CA SER A 204 -15.85 -12.59 -6.23
C SER A 204 -14.54 -13.10 -6.83
N ASP A 205 -14.43 -13.15 -8.16
CA ASP A 205 -13.19 -13.59 -8.82
C ASP A 205 -12.09 -12.56 -8.62
N ALA A 206 -12.40 -11.26 -8.71
CA ALA A 206 -11.44 -10.19 -8.42
C ALA A 206 -10.85 -10.31 -7.01
N VAL A 207 -11.68 -10.58 -6.00
CA VAL A 207 -11.25 -10.81 -4.61
C VAL A 207 -10.48 -12.12 -4.46
N ALA A 208 -10.88 -13.19 -5.17
CA ALA A 208 -10.21 -14.49 -5.07
C ALA A 208 -8.82 -14.50 -5.74
N THR A 209 -8.65 -13.78 -6.85
CA THR A 209 -7.41 -13.80 -7.62
C THR A 209 -6.51 -12.61 -7.37
N TYR A 210 -6.99 -11.56 -6.68
CA TYR A 210 -6.25 -10.32 -6.43
C TYR A 210 -5.81 -9.61 -7.72
N LEU A 211 -6.62 -9.68 -8.78
CA LEU A 211 -6.30 -9.06 -10.08
C LEU A 211 -5.99 -7.56 -9.96
N PHE A 212 -6.76 -6.82 -9.16
CA PHE A 212 -6.53 -5.39 -8.95
C PHE A 212 -5.48 -5.08 -7.90
N ASN A 213 -5.07 -6.07 -7.10
CA ASN A 213 -3.92 -5.95 -6.21
C ASN A 213 -2.59 -6.19 -6.96
N SER A 214 -2.60 -5.89 -8.25
CA SER A 214 -1.44 -5.90 -9.13
C SER A 214 -0.64 -4.60 -9.00
N GLN A 215 0.63 -4.65 -9.41
CA GLN A 215 1.35 -3.42 -9.71
C GLN A 215 1.19 -3.09 -11.18
N LEU A 216 0.84 -1.85 -11.48
CA LEU A 216 0.86 -1.32 -12.84
C LEU A 216 2.10 -0.42 -12.97
N LEU A 217 3.11 -0.89 -13.69
CA LEU A 217 4.43 -0.26 -13.79
C LEU A 217 4.61 0.36 -15.18
N SER A 218 5.20 1.56 -15.24
CA SER A 218 5.57 2.18 -16.53
C SER A 218 6.94 1.70 -17.00
N ARG A 219 7.10 1.49 -18.30
CA ARG A 219 8.39 1.29 -18.98
C ARG A 219 8.84 2.60 -19.64
N ASP A 220 10.10 2.66 -20.04
CA ASP A 220 10.70 3.85 -20.67
C ASP A 220 10.02 4.26 -21.98
N ASP A 221 9.41 3.31 -22.69
CA ASP A 221 8.66 3.53 -23.93
C ASP A 221 7.21 4.00 -23.70
N GLY A 222 6.80 4.19 -22.44
CA GLY A 222 5.45 4.59 -22.04
C GLY A 222 4.44 3.44 -21.94
N SER A 223 4.80 2.23 -22.37
CA SER A 223 3.98 1.05 -22.16
C SER A 223 4.00 0.60 -20.69
N MET A 224 3.05 -0.25 -20.31
CA MET A 224 2.85 -0.69 -18.93
C MET A 224 2.94 -2.20 -18.78
N LEU A 225 3.51 -2.62 -17.65
CA LEU A 225 3.60 -4.00 -17.19
C LEU A 225 2.65 -4.20 -16.00
N LEU A 226 1.81 -5.24 -16.08
CA LEU A 226 1.04 -5.72 -14.94
C LEU A 226 1.81 -6.79 -14.17
N VAL A 227 2.08 -6.55 -12.89
CA VAL A 227 2.66 -7.53 -11.96
C VAL A 227 1.54 -8.20 -11.17
N LEU A 228 1.37 -9.51 -11.34
CA LEU A 228 0.20 -10.26 -10.89
C LEU A 228 0.60 -11.41 -9.95
N PRO A 229 -0.27 -11.80 -9.00
CA PRO A 229 -0.09 -13.04 -8.25
C PRO A 229 -0.45 -14.27 -9.11
N ARG A 230 0.08 -15.44 -8.73
CA ARG A 230 -0.14 -16.71 -9.45
C ARG A 230 -1.61 -17.10 -9.58
N GLU A 231 -2.44 -16.74 -8.62
CA GLU A 231 -3.88 -16.99 -8.58
C GLU A 231 -4.61 -16.38 -9.80
N CYS A 232 -4.09 -15.29 -10.37
CA CYS A 232 -4.61 -14.72 -11.62
C CYS A 232 -4.35 -15.64 -12.83
N GLN A 233 -3.21 -16.33 -12.86
CA GLN A 233 -2.85 -17.26 -13.92
C GLN A 233 -3.60 -18.59 -13.80
N ASP A 234 -3.78 -19.08 -12.57
CA ASP A 234 -4.44 -20.35 -12.30
C ASP A 234 -5.97 -20.27 -12.52
N HIS A 235 -6.56 -19.07 -12.44
CA HIS A 235 -7.99 -18.85 -12.66
C HIS A 235 -8.32 -18.58 -14.15
N VAL A 236 -8.94 -19.56 -14.82
CA VAL A 236 -9.20 -19.55 -16.28
C VAL A 236 -9.92 -18.29 -16.78
N GLY A 237 -10.97 -17.83 -16.09
CA GLY A 237 -11.75 -16.64 -16.51
C GLY A 237 -10.92 -15.36 -16.50
N VAL A 238 -10.35 -15.05 -15.33
CA VAL A 238 -9.40 -13.95 -15.11
C VAL A 238 -8.21 -13.99 -16.06
N TRP A 239 -7.55 -15.14 -16.23
CA TRP A 239 -6.40 -15.25 -17.14
C TRP A 239 -6.79 -14.97 -18.60
N ARG A 240 -7.95 -15.47 -19.04
CA ARG A 240 -8.49 -15.15 -20.38
C ARG A 240 -8.75 -13.65 -20.55
N TYR A 241 -9.37 -13.01 -19.56
CA TYR A 241 -9.60 -11.56 -19.57
C TYR A 241 -8.27 -10.79 -19.67
N LEU A 242 -7.28 -11.16 -18.87
CA LEU A 242 -5.97 -10.51 -18.85
C LEU A 242 -5.21 -10.66 -20.18
N ASN A 243 -5.26 -11.83 -20.82
CA ASN A 243 -4.66 -12.02 -22.14
C ASN A 243 -5.37 -11.19 -23.22
N LYS A 244 -6.69 -11.05 -23.13
CA LYS A 244 -7.46 -10.14 -23.98
C LYS A 244 -7.03 -8.69 -23.75
N LEU A 245 -6.93 -8.26 -22.49
CA LEU A 245 -6.51 -6.91 -22.11
C LEU A 245 -5.13 -6.57 -22.68
N VAL A 246 -4.15 -7.47 -22.60
CA VAL A 246 -2.80 -7.25 -23.16
C VAL A 246 -2.79 -7.18 -24.69
N ALA A 247 -3.75 -7.82 -25.36
CA ALA A 247 -3.86 -7.81 -26.82
C ALA A 247 -4.66 -6.61 -27.36
N GLU A 248 -5.38 -5.89 -26.51
CA GLU A 248 -6.16 -4.71 -26.87
C GLU A 248 -5.29 -3.45 -27.02
N ASP A 249 -5.83 -2.42 -27.68
CA ASP A 249 -5.15 -1.14 -27.86
C ASP A 249 -5.24 -0.29 -26.58
N ASN A 250 -4.32 -0.55 -25.65
CA ASN A 250 -4.17 0.20 -24.40
C ASN A 250 -2.71 0.15 -23.92
N PRO A 251 -2.33 0.94 -22.88
CA PRO A 251 -0.95 0.97 -22.42
C PRO A 251 -0.40 -0.35 -21.88
N ILE A 252 -1.25 -1.30 -21.45
CA ILE A 252 -0.81 -2.55 -20.83
C ILE A 252 -0.35 -3.52 -21.91
N SER A 253 0.96 -3.65 -22.07
CA SER A 253 1.58 -4.44 -23.16
C SER A 253 2.18 -5.77 -22.69
N ALA A 254 2.29 -5.97 -21.37
CA ALA A 254 2.91 -7.15 -20.79
C ALA A 254 2.36 -7.49 -19.40
N MET A 255 2.57 -8.75 -19.01
CA MET A 255 2.27 -9.26 -17.68
C MET A 255 3.46 -10.03 -17.12
N GLN A 256 3.69 -9.91 -15.81
CA GLN A 256 4.67 -10.69 -15.06
C GLN A 256 3.96 -11.33 -13.86
N VAL A 257 4.05 -12.65 -13.73
CA VAL A 257 3.43 -13.40 -12.62
C VAL A 257 4.49 -13.74 -11.57
N PHE A 258 4.14 -13.57 -10.30
CA PHE A 258 4.96 -13.99 -9.15
C PHE A 258 4.19 -14.94 -8.23
N ASP A 259 4.92 -15.88 -7.64
CA ASP A 259 4.41 -16.76 -6.60
C ASP A 259 4.57 -16.09 -5.23
N LEU A 260 3.43 -15.67 -4.66
CA LEU A 260 3.35 -14.97 -3.39
C LEU A 260 2.41 -15.68 -2.41
N ARG A 261 2.29 -17.01 -2.53
CA ARG A 261 1.30 -17.84 -1.81
C ARG A 261 1.24 -17.56 -0.30
N GLU A 262 2.38 -17.36 0.36
CA GLU A 262 2.44 -17.08 1.80
C GLU A 262 1.77 -15.74 2.18
N SER A 263 1.94 -14.71 1.35
CA SER A 263 1.26 -13.41 1.56
C SER A 263 -0.20 -13.47 1.12
N MET A 264 -0.49 -14.11 -0.02
CA MET A 264 -1.83 -14.29 -0.55
C MET A 264 -2.75 -15.05 0.41
N ALA A 265 -2.22 -16.06 1.12
CA ALA A 265 -2.94 -16.82 2.13
C ALA A 265 -3.48 -15.95 3.29
N ASN A 266 -2.89 -14.77 3.52
CA ASN A 266 -3.33 -13.80 4.51
C ASN A 266 -3.97 -12.54 3.89
N GLY A 267 -4.24 -12.56 2.58
CA GLY A 267 -4.90 -11.47 1.88
C GLY A 267 -4.01 -10.30 1.47
N GLY A 268 -2.75 -10.57 1.09
CA GLY A 268 -1.87 -9.56 0.50
C GLY A 268 -1.24 -10.03 -0.80
N GLY A 269 -1.52 -9.34 -1.91
CA GLY A 269 -0.90 -9.59 -3.21
C GLY A 269 0.30 -8.67 -3.48
N PRO A 270 0.74 -8.57 -4.75
CA PRO A 270 1.89 -7.76 -5.15
C PRO A 270 1.80 -6.29 -4.71
N ALA A 271 0.62 -5.68 -4.82
CA ALA A 271 0.42 -4.28 -4.44
C ALA A 271 0.44 -4.07 -2.93
N CYS A 272 -0.08 -5.00 -2.12
CA CYS A 272 -0.05 -4.86 -0.66
C CYS A 272 1.39 -4.81 -0.11
N LEU A 273 2.33 -5.54 -0.74
CA LEU A 273 3.73 -5.66 -0.31
C LEU A 273 4.62 -4.45 -0.67
N ARG A 274 4.05 -3.38 -1.26
CA ARG A 274 4.83 -2.23 -1.74
C ARG A 274 4.17 -0.90 -1.42
N LEU A 275 5.01 0.08 -1.07
CA LEU A 275 4.64 1.49 -0.97
C LEU A 275 5.22 2.24 -2.16
N ARG A 276 4.40 2.98 -2.91
CA ARG A 276 4.86 3.80 -4.04
C ARG A 276 5.31 5.16 -3.52
N VAL A 277 6.56 5.52 -3.78
CA VAL A 277 7.13 6.83 -3.43
C VAL A 277 7.74 7.42 -4.69
N VAL A 278 7.12 8.48 -5.23
CA VAL A 278 7.69 9.22 -6.37
C VAL A 278 8.73 10.18 -5.82
N LEU A 279 9.94 10.11 -6.39
CA LEU A 279 11.09 10.88 -5.94
C LEU A 279 11.80 11.48 -7.15
N THR A 280 12.23 12.74 -7.04
CA THR A 280 13.20 13.35 -7.95
C THR A 280 14.58 12.69 -7.81
N GLU A 281 15.51 12.99 -8.71
CA GLU A 281 16.88 12.46 -8.59
C GLU A 281 17.60 12.95 -7.31
N GLU A 282 17.34 14.18 -6.88
CA GLU A 282 17.90 14.74 -5.65
C GLU A 282 17.33 14.03 -4.42
N GLU A 283 16.01 13.91 -4.33
CA GLU A 283 15.32 13.20 -3.24
C GLU A 283 15.73 11.73 -3.19
N ARG A 284 15.87 11.05 -4.33
CA ARG A 284 16.35 9.65 -4.38
C ARG A 284 17.73 9.47 -3.75
N ARG A 285 18.64 10.43 -3.93
CA ARG A 285 19.97 10.39 -3.30
C ARG A 285 19.93 10.67 -1.81
N ALA A 286 18.89 11.33 -1.32
CA ALA A 286 18.67 11.63 0.09
C ALA A 286 18.02 10.47 0.87
N VAL A 287 17.44 9.48 0.19
CA VAL A 287 16.98 8.23 0.82
C VAL A 287 18.18 7.50 1.41
N ASN A 288 17.99 6.82 2.55
CA ASN A 288 19.02 5.95 3.10
C ASN A 288 19.48 4.91 2.05
N PRO A 289 20.73 4.98 1.57
CA PRO A 289 21.19 4.13 0.47
C PRO A 289 21.23 2.65 0.85
N ALA A 290 21.30 2.32 2.14
CA ALA A 290 21.36 0.94 2.62
C ALA A 290 20.06 0.14 2.40
N VAL A 291 18.94 0.81 2.08
CA VAL A 291 17.66 0.14 1.77
C VAL A 291 17.37 0.04 0.28
N MET A 292 18.23 0.59 -0.58
CA MET A 292 18.04 0.56 -2.03
C MET A 292 18.44 -0.80 -2.59
N MET A 293 17.49 -1.52 -3.19
CA MET A 293 17.71 -2.88 -3.69
C MET A 293 18.80 -2.93 -4.76
N ASN A 294 19.72 -3.87 -4.60
CA ASN A 294 20.80 -4.22 -5.52
C ASN A 294 21.28 -5.66 -5.21
N ASP A 295 22.19 -6.20 -6.01
CA ASP A 295 22.68 -7.58 -5.86
C ASP A 295 23.29 -7.88 -4.48
N ALA A 296 24.01 -6.90 -3.90
CA ALA A 296 24.64 -7.05 -2.60
C ALA A 296 23.59 -7.11 -1.48
N LEU A 297 22.62 -6.18 -1.50
CA LEU A 297 21.54 -6.17 -0.52
C LEU A 297 20.64 -7.40 -0.66
N PHE A 298 20.32 -7.82 -1.88
CA PHE A 298 19.56 -9.04 -2.14
C PHE A 298 20.26 -10.26 -1.53
N THR A 299 21.55 -10.44 -1.80
CA THR A 299 22.32 -11.57 -1.26
C THR A 299 22.40 -11.53 0.27
N ALA A 300 22.61 -10.35 0.84
CA ALA A 300 22.68 -10.16 2.29
C ALA A 300 21.36 -10.47 2.99
N LEU A 301 20.23 -9.99 2.43
CA LEU A 301 18.90 -10.24 3.00
C LEU A 301 18.51 -11.72 2.91
N ASN A 302 18.84 -12.42 1.81
CA ASN A 302 18.62 -13.86 1.72
C ASN A 302 19.47 -14.63 2.75
N SER A 303 20.75 -14.28 2.89
CA SER A 303 21.63 -14.91 3.88
C SER A 303 21.16 -14.65 5.32
N TRP A 304 20.63 -13.46 5.59
CA TRP A 304 20.01 -13.12 6.87
C TRP A 304 18.73 -13.93 7.10
N ALA A 305 17.87 -14.07 6.09
CA ALA A 305 16.67 -14.90 6.18
C ALA A 305 17.01 -16.37 6.44
N ASP A 306 17.94 -16.96 5.67
CA ASP A 306 18.39 -18.35 5.82
C ASP A 306 18.95 -18.64 7.23
N ARG A 307 19.54 -17.63 7.88
CA ARG A 307 20.10 -17.77 9.23
C ARG A 307 19.04 -17.76 10.33
N TYR A 308 17.97 -16.98 10.17
CA TYR A 308 17.06 -16.66 11.28
C TYR A 308 15.62 -17.17 11.08
N TYR A 309 15.17 -17.39 9.85
CA TYR A 309 13.78 -17.75 9.58
C TYR A 309 13.58 -19.25 9.72
N ARG A 310 12.50 -19.62 10.41
CA ARG A 310 12.04 -21.01 10.48
C ARG A 310 11.28 -21.36 9.21
N ASP A 311 11.46 -22.58 8.73
CA ASP A 311 10.72 -23.16 7.58
C ASP A 311 9.27 -23.54 7.94
N ARG A 312 8.95 -23.59 9.24
CA ARG A 312 7.62 -23.82 9.76
C ARG A 312 7.37 -23.02 11.04
N LEU A 313 6.18 -22.41 11.10
CA LEU A 313 5.71 -21.70 12.29
C LEU A 313 4.20 -21.91 12.46
N THR A 314 3.77 -22.13 13.70
CA THR A 314 2.36 -22.21 14.09
C THR A 314 2.06 -21.25 15.23
N ALA A 315 0.77 -21.00 15.50
CA ALA A 315 0.36 -20.16 16.62
C ALA A 315 0.84 -20.66 17.99
N ALA A 316 1.12 -21.97 18.14
CA ALA A 316 1.65 -22.54 19.38
C ALA A 316 3.13 -22.17 19.60
N ASP A 317 3.91 -22.06 18.52
CA ASP A 317 5.34 -21.73 18.55
C ASP A 317 5.58 -20.28 18.99
N LEU A 318 4.57 -19.42 18.92
CA LEU A 318 4.63 -18.03 19.43
C LEU A 318 4.91 -17.95 20.94
N ALA A 319 4.71 -19.05 21.68
CA ALA A 319 5.04 -19.14 23.10
C ALA A 319 6.49 -19.60 23.35
N ASP A 320 7.23 -19.99 22.32
CA ASP A 320 8.62 -20.43 22.43
C ASP A 320 9.55 -19.24 22.75
N PRO A 321 10.22 -19.22 23.91
CA PRO A 321 11.15 -18.14 24.25
C PRO A 321 12.36 -18.09 23.32
N LEU A 322 12.70 -19.17 22.60
CA LEU A 322 13.77 -19.14 21.59
C LEU A 322 13.36 -18.30 20.39
N LEU A 323 12.10 -18.38 19.93
CA LEU A 323 11.60 -17.55 18.84
C LEU A 323 11.75 -16.06 19.14
N LEU A 324 11.46 -15.66 20.38
CA LEU A 324 11.66 -14.28 20.82
C LEU A 324 13.13 -13.87 20.76
N ARG A 325 14.05 -14.71 21.23
CA ARG A 325 15.50 -14.40 21.21
C ARG A 325 16.03 -14.31 19.78
N GLU A 326 15.68 -15.28 18.94
CA GLU A 326 16.01 -15.31 17.51
C GLU A 326 15.54 -14.04 16.82
N GLY A 327 14.27 -13.64 17.02
CA GLY A 327 13.72 -12.43 16.42
C GLY A 327 14.41 -11.14 16.87
N ARG A 328 14.83 -11.05 18.13
CA ARG A 328 15.57 -9.88 18.65
C ARG A 328 16.96 -9.76 18.03
N GLU A 329 17.73 -10.85 18.03
CA GLU A 329 19.05 -10.88 17.39
C GLU A 329 18.95 -10.61 15.89
N ALA A 330 17.95 -11.20 15.22
CA ALA A 330 17.72 -11.00 13.80
C ALA A 330 17.44 -9.52 13.49
N LEU A 331 16.58 -8.86 14.24
CA LEU A 331 16.27 -7.44 14.05
C LEU A 331 17.46 -6.52 14.38
N ASP A 332 18.25 -6.82 15.42
CA ASP A 332 19.49 -6.09 15.70
C ASP A 332 20.45 -6.14 14.51
N MET A 333 20.70 -7.34 14.00
CA MET A 333 21.54 -7.53 12.82
C MET A 333 20.98 -6.83 11.58
N LEU A 334 19.65 -6.84 11.40
CA LEU A 334 18.99 -6.17 10.29
C LEU A 334 19.12 -4.65 10.37
N THR A 335 18.98 -4.05 11.56
CA THR A 335 19.18 -2.60 11.74
C THR A 335 20.59 -2.14 11.41
N HIS A 336 21.59 -2.99 11.69
CA HIS A 336 22.97 -2.73 11.28
C HIS A 336 23.16 -2.88 9.77
N LEU A 337 22.62 -3.94 9.17
CA LEU A 337 22.69 -4.17 7.73
C LEU A 337 22.06 -3.02 6.93
N LEU A 338 20.95 -2.47 7.42
CA LEU A 338 20.15 -1.44 6.76
C LEU A 338 20.47 0.00 7.22
N ASP A 339 21.50 0.20 8.05
CA ASP A 339 21.88 1.52 8.59
C ASP A 339 20.69 2.29 9.18
N LEU A 340 19.88 1.63 10.01
CA LEU A 340 18.67 2.22 10.59
C LEU A 340 18.91 2.81 11.98
N GLY A 341 19.97 2.36 12.68
CA GLY A 341 20.18 2.65 14.10
C GLY A 341 19.16 1.93 14.99
N SER A 342 19.01 2.40 16.24
CA SER A 342 18.15 1.78 17.25
C SER A 342 16.66 2.15 17.10
N VAL A 343 16.06 1.75 15.98
CA VAL A 343 14.65 2.06 15.64
C VAL A 343 13.62 1.22 16.39
N TYR A 344 14.01 0.03 16.86
CA TYR A 344 13.08 -0.86 17.55
C TYR A 344 13.06 -0.57 19.06
N PRO A 345 11.89 -0.60 19.73
CA PRO A 345 11.78 -0.27 21.16
C PRO A 345 12.71 -1.06 22.08
N PHE A 346 12.96 -2.34 21.76
CA PHE A 346 13.82 -3.19 22.60
C PHE A 346 15.30 -2.78 22.57
N GLN A 347 15.73 -2.05 21.53
CA GLN A 347 17.09 -1.53 21.38
C GLN A 347 17.32 -0.26 22.20
N GLN A 348 16.23 0.43 22.58
CA GLN A 348 16.27 1.71 23.29
C GLN A 348 16.28 1.53 24.81
N THR A 349 15.70 0.44 25.30
CA THR A 349 15.60 0.13 26.74
C THR A 349 16.91 -0.29 27.40
N GLY A 350 18.00 -0.49 26.63
CA GLY A 350 19.33 -0.85 27.15
C GLY A 350 20.24 0.33 27.53
N ALA A 351 19.84 1.58 27.26
CA ALA A 351 20.66 2.77 27.53
C ALA A 351 20.41 3.42 28.92
N ALA A 352 19.50 2.87 29.73
CA ALA A 352 19.09 3.45 31.02
C ALA A 352 19.71 2.80 32.26
N ASP A 353 20.51 1.74 32.12
CA ASP A 353 21.18 1.04 33.24
C ASP A 353 22.71 1.07 33.09
N GLY A 354 23.28 2.28 32.94
CA GLY A 354 24.73 2.54 32.87
C GLY A 354 25.20 3.56 33.89
#